data_AF-A0AAI9RWA6-F1
#
_entry.id   AF-A0AAI9RWA6-F1
#
_cell.length_a   1.000
_cell.length_b   1.000
_cell.length_c   1.000
_cell.angle_alpha   90.00
_cell.angle_beta   90.00
_cell.angle_gamma   90.00
#
_symmetry.space_group_name_H-M   'P 1'
#
loop_
_entity.id
_entity.type
_entity.pdbx_description
1 polymer ?
#
loop_
_entity_poly.entity_id
_entity_poly.type
_entity_poly.pdbx_seq_one_letter_code
_entity_poly.pdbx_strand_id
1 'polypeptide(L)'
;MYGDFNRIVVQLVQHPVMHKPLSDLTYTECELAYALIRELIDLSTEGDYTLLDYIQMARLEYYLGELSCKINCSREETALHYAGALHLLEKGGFDL
;
A
#
# COMPACT_ATOMS: atom_id res chain seq x y z
N MET A 1 -11.42 14.94 3.37
CA MET A 1 -11.42 13.77 2.46
C MET A 1 -10.61 14.01 1.20
N TYR A 2 -11.09 14.72 0.15
CA TYR A 2 -10.26 14.89 -1.08
C TYR A 2 -8.97 15.70 -0.86
N GLY A 3 -9.01 16.69 0.05
CA GLY A 3 -7.81 17.44 0.44
C GLY A 3 -6.73 16.60 1.13
N ASP A 4 -7.15 15.59 1.89
CA ASP A 4 -6.25 14.68 2.59
C ASP A 4 -5.63 13.68 1.61
N PHE A 5 -6.43 13.14 0.68
CA PHE A 5 -5.94 12.25 -0.38
C PHE A 5 -4.83 12.91 -1.21
N ASN A 6 -5.06 14.12 -1.73
CA ASN A 6 -4.05 14.82 -2.52
C ASN A 6 -2.78 15.11 -1.72
N ARG A 7 -2.90 15.46 -0.44
CA ARG A 7 -1.75 15.65 0.45
C ARG A 7 -0.92 14.37 0.54
N ILE A 8 -1.56 13.23 0.76
CA ILE A 8 -0.90 11.93 0.88
C ILE A 8 -0.20 11.54 -0.42
N VAL A 9 -0.86 11.73 -1.57
CA VAL A 9 -0.25 11.48 -2.89
C VAL A 9 1.01 12.34 -3.09
N VAL A 10 0.95 13.64 -2.77
CA VAL A 10 2.11 14.53 -2.89
C VAL A 10 3.25 14.08 -1.97
N GLN A 11 2.94 13.72 -0.73
CA GLN A 11 3.94 13.23 0.23
C GLN A 11 4.58 11.92 -0.25
N LEU A 12 3.81 10.98 -0.80
CA LEU A 12 4.32 9.74 -1.37
C LEU A 12 5.22 9.98 -2.57
N VAL A 13 4.82 10.84 -3.51
CA VAL A 13 5.61 11.17 -4.71
C VAL A 13 6.97 11.76 -4.34
N GLN A 14 7.05 12.50 -3.23
CA GLN A 14 8.30 13.07 -2.71
C GLN A 14 9.07 12.09 -1.79
N HIS A 15 8.44 11.01 -1.36
CA HIS A 15 9.05 10.07 -0.43
C HIS A 15 10.09 9.19 -1.15
N PRO A 16 11.23 8.86 -0.52
CA PRO A 16 12.29 8.06 -1.12
C PRO A 16 11.83 6.70 -1.68
N VAL A 17 10.73 6.13 -1.17
CA VAL A 17 10.10 4.89 -1.68
C VAL A 17 9.77 4.94 -3.19
N MET A 18 9.58 6.14 -3.75
CA MET A 18 9.30 6.34 -5.18
C MET A 18 10.57 6.38 -6.05
N HIS A 19 11.75 6.43 -5.43
CA HIS A 19 13.02 6.71 -6.12
C HIS A 19 14.13 5.70 -5.82
N LYS A 20 13.98 4.85 -4.81
CA LYS A 20 14.91 3.77 -4.49
C LYS A 20 14.15 2.49 -4.11
N PRO A 21 14.74 1.30 -4.34
CA PRO A 21 14.08 0.05 -3.98
C PRO A 21 13.85 -0.03 -2.47
N LEU A 22 12.83 -0.79 -2.06
CA LEU A 22 12.50 -0.96 -0.64
C LEU A 22 13.69 -1.43 0.19
N SER A 23 14.61 -2.23 -0.38
CA SER A 23 15.82 -2.73 0.30
C SER A 23 16.74 -1.62 0.81
N ASP A 24 16.69 -0.46 0.16
CA ASP A 24 17.62 0.65 0.37
C ASP A 24 16.98 1.76 1.23
N LEU A 25 15.74 1.56 1.67
CA LEU A 25 15.08 2.42 2.65
C LEU A 25 15.62 2.14 4.05
N THR A 26 15.86 3.21 4.79
CA THR A 26 16.08 3.18 6.22
C THR A 26 14.80 2.75 6.94
N TYR A 27 14.94 2.34 8.19
CA TYR A 27 13.80 1.95 9.02
C TYR A 27 12.75 3.07 9.12
N THR A 28 13.17 4.32 9.37
CA THR A 28 12.25 5.47 9.47
C THR A 28 11.57 5.82 8.14
N GLU A 29 12.27 5.70 7.02
CA GLU A 29 11.63 5.83 5.70
C GLU A 29 10.59 4.72 5.46
N CYS A 30 10.85 3.49 5.95
CA CYS A 30 9.85 2.42 5.88
C CYS A 30 8.61 2.73 6.71
N GLU A 31 8.77 3.24 7.94
CA GLU A 31 7.65 3.62 8.81
C GLU A 31 6.80 4.73 8.20
N LEU A 32 7.44 5.76 7.64
CA LEU A 32 6.74 6.86 6.97
C LEU A 32 6.03 6.39 5.70
N ALA A 33 6.67 5.57 4.87
CA ALA A 33 6.03 4.98 3.70
C ALA A 33 4.83 4.12 4.09
N TYR A 34 4.96 3.30 5.14
CA TYR A 34 3.88 2.46 5.64
C TYR A 34 2.67 3.29 6.07
N ALA A 35 2.88 4.33 6.87
CA ALA A 35 1.81 5.22 7.32
C ALA A 35 1.11 5.93 6.15
N LEU A 36 1.88 6.47 5.19
CA LEU A 36 1.32 7.18 4.04
C LEU A 36 0.54 6.25 3.10
N ILE A 37 1.05 5.06 2.80
CA ILE A 37 0.36 4.10 1.92
C ILE A 37 -0.91 3.58 2.60
N ARG A 38 -0.86 3.30 3.90
CA ARG A 38 -2.04 2.87 4.65
C ARG A 38 -3.13 3.93 4.66
N GLU A 39 -2.78 5.19 4.93
CA GLU A 39 -3.73 6.30 4.85
C GLU A 39 -4.26 6.49 3.41
N LEU A 40 -3.44 6.28 2.39
CA LEU A 40 -3.88 6.32 1.00
C LEU A 40 -4.93 5.25 0.70
N ILE A 41 -4.72 4.02 1.15
CA ILE A 41 -5.67 2.92 0.99
C ILE A 41 -6.97 3.22 1.73
N ASP A 42 -6.90 3.65 3.00
CA ASP A 42 -8.08 3.97 3.81
C ASP A 42 -8.93 5.10 3.18
N LEU A 43 -8.29 6.04 2.49
CA LEU A 43 -8.96 7.13 1.76
C LEU A 43 -9.46 6.71 0.38
N SER A 44 -8.99 5.58 -0.16
CA SER A 44 -9.39 5.04 -1.44
C SER A 44 -10.63 4.17 -1.27
N THR A 45 -11.81 4.78 -1.26
CA THR A 45 -13.08 4.04 -1.09
C THR A 45 -13.32 3.03 -2.22
N GLU A 46 -13.80 1.83 -1.88
CA GLU A 46 -14.27 0.81 -2.84
C GLU A 46 -15.53 1.28 -3.58
N GLY A 47 -15.36 2.06 -4.65
CA GLY A 47 -16.41 2.43 -5.60
C GLY A 47 -16.42 1.53 -6.84
N ASP A 48 -16.78 2.08 -8.00
CA ASP A 48 -16.70 1.42 -9.32
C ASP A 48 -15.24 1.23 -9.77
N TYR A 49 -14.49 0.37 -9.06
CA TYR A 49 -13.13 0.03 -9.42
C TYR A 49 -13.09 -0.62 -10.80
N THR A 50 -12.25 -0.07 -11.66
CA THR A 50 -11.83 -0.72 -12.89
C THR A 50 -10.84 -1.84 -12.56
N LEU A 51 -10.55 -2.68 -13.55
CA LEU A 51 -9.48 -3.69 -13.44
C LEU A 51 -8.14 -3.07 -13.02
N LEU A 52 -7.82 -1.88 -13.54
CA LEU A 52 -6.59 -1.19 -13.20
C LEU A 52 -6.55 -0.79 -11.73
N ASP A 53 -7.68 -0.33 -11.19
CA ASP A 53 -7.79 0.07 -9.78
C ASP A 53 -7.56 -1.14 -8.86
N TYR A 54 -8.16 -2.31 -9.17
CA TYR A 54 -7.90 -3.55 -8.41
C TYR A 54 -6.42 -3.93 -8.40
N ILE A 55 -5.74 -3.87 -9.54
CA ILE A 55 -4.30 -4.19 -9.64
C ILE A 55 -3.47 -3.17 -8.85
N GLN A 56 -3.80 -1.88 -8.94
CA GLN A 56 -3.08 -0.82 -8.24
C GLN A 56 -3.24 -0.96 -6.73
N MET A 57 -4.46 -1.18 -6.25
CA MET A 57 -4.75 -1.39 -4.83
C MET A 57 -4.09 -2.67 -4.30
N ALA A 58 -4.15 -3.77 -5.05
CA ALA A 58 -3.48 -5.01 -4.67
C ALA A 58 -1.96 -4.82 -4.52
N ARG A 59 -1.36 -4.02 -5.41
CA ARG A 59 0.07 -3.69 -5.33
C ARG A 59 0.39 -2.85 -4.10
N LEU A 60 -0.47 -1.90 -3.72
CA LEU A 60 -0.28 -1.09 -2.52
C LEU A 60 -0.38 -1.95 -1.25
N GLU A 61 -1.37 -2.84 -1.16
CA GLU A 61 -1.50 -3.80 -0.04
C GLU A 61 -0.30 -4.74 0.04
N TYR A 62 0.16 -5.27 -1.10
CA TYR A 62 1.37 -6.10 -1.13
C TYR A 62 2.59 -5.33 -0.59
N TYR A 63 2.76 -4.06 -1.00
CA TYR A 63 3.83 -3.22 -0.49
C TYR A 63 3.70 -2.89 1.00
N LEU A 64 2.47 -2.75 1.53
CA LEU A 64 2.28 -2.67 2.99
C LEU A 64 2.73 -3.95 3.69
N GLY A 65 2.48 -5.12 3.11
CA GLY A 65 3.01 -6.40 3.60
C GLY A 65 4.55 -6.37 3.69
N GLU A 66 5.24 -5.98 2.61
CA GLU A 66 6.69 -5.87 2.57
C GLU A 66 7.26 -4.87 3.59
N LEU A 67 6.61 -3.71 3.71
CA LEU A 67 7.00 -2.67 4.67
C LEU A 67 6.76 -3.12 6.11
N SER A 68 5.63 -3.77 6.39
CA SER A 68 5.28 -4.29 7.72
C SER A 68 6.30 -5.32 8.20
N CYS A 69 6.80 -6.20 7.31
CA CYS A 69 7.92 -7.10 7.60
C CYS A 69 9.18 -6.33 8.02
N LYS A 70 9.52 -5.25 7.31
CA LYS A 70 10.74 -4.46 7.56
C LYS A 70 10.69 -3.65 8.84
N ILE A 71 9.52 -3.17 9.22
CA ILE A 71 9.32 -2.40 10.45
C ILE A 71 8.94 -3.29 11.65
N ASN A 72 9.03 -4.61 11.50
CA ASN A 72 8.73 -5.60 12.55
C ASN A 72 7.31 -5.48 13.12
N CYS A 73 6.31 -5.21 12.27
CA CYS A 73 4.91 -5.37 12.62
C CYS A 73 4.60 -6.83 13.03
N SER A 74 3.42 -7.02 13.63
CA SER A 74 2.98 -8.37 13.97
C SER A 74 2.81 -9.24 12.73
N ARG A 75 3.07 -10.55 12.86
CA ARG A 75 2.84 -11.50 11.75
C ARG A 75 1.39 -11.49 11.27
N GLU A 76 0.45 -11.26 12.17
CA GLU A 76 -0.98 -11.17 11.85
C GLU A 76 -1.26 -9.95 10.97
N GLU A 77 -0.77 -8.76 11.35
CA GLU A 77 -0.90 -7.54 10.55
C GLU A 77 -0.26 -7.68 9.18
N THR A 78 0.97 -8.23 9.11
CA THR A 78 1.63 -8.53 7.85
C THR A 78 0.82 -9.49 6.96
N ALA A 79 0.28 -10.56 7.54
CA ALA A 79 -0.51 -11.53 6.80
C ALA A 79 -1.83 -10.92 6.26
N LEU A 80 -2.44 -10.00 7.01
CA LEU A 80 -3.65 -9.31 6.58
C LEU A 80 -3.42 -8.47 5.31
N HIS A 81 -2.29 -7.79 5.19
CA HIS A 81 -1.95 -7.05 3.98
C HIS A 81 -1.80 -7.95 2.76
N TYR A 82 -1.08 -9.07 2.88
CA TYR A 82 -0.96 -10.02 1.78
C TYR A 82 -2.30 -10.66 1.41
N ALA A 83 -3.14 -10.98 2.39
CA ALA A 83 -4.49 -11.48 2.16
C ALA A 83 -5.37 -10.42 1.46
N GLY A 84 -5.27 -9.15 1.85
CA GLY A 84 -5.96 -8.04 1.20
C GLY A 84 -5.53 -7.87 -0.26
N ALA A 85 -4.23 -7.95 -0.53
CA ALA A 85 -3.70 -7.92 -1.89
C ALA A 85 -4.27 -9.05 -2.76
N LEU A 86 -4.28 -10.29 -2.25
CA LEU A 86 -4.86 -11.44 -2.94
C LEU A 86 -6.36 -11.23 -3.21
N HIS A 87 -7.12 -10.81 -2.20
CA HIS A 87 -8.55 -10.56 -2.33
C HIS A 87 -8.88 -9.51 -3.39
N LEU A 88 -8.07 -8.45 -3.51
CA LEU A 88 -8.23 -7.43 -4.54
C LEU A 88 -7.97 -7.97 -5.95
N LEU A 89 -6.99 -8.87 -6.12
CA LEU A 89 -6.74 -9.53 -7.39
C LEU A 89 -7.89 -10.48 -7.78
N GLU A 90 -8.43 -11.24 -6.83
CA GLU A 90 -9.62 -12.08 -7.03
C GLU A 90 -10.83 -11.24 -7.48
N LYS A 91 -11.08 -10.10 -6.81
CA LYS A 91 -12.13 -9.15 -7.23
C LYS A 91 -11.89 -8.58 -8.63
N GLY A 92 -10.62 -8.40 -9.03
CA GLY A 92 -10.21 -8.03 -10.37
C GLY A 92 -10.36 -9.16 -11.42
N GLY A 93 -10.71 -10.38 -11.01
CA GLY A 93 -10.90 -11.52 -11.91
C GLY A 93 -9.62 -12.31 -12.22
N PHE A 94 -8.57 -12.14 -11.41
CA PHE A 94 -7.36 -12.99 -11.49
C PHE A 94 -7.57 -14.26 -10.66
N ASP A 95 -7.35 -15.41 -11.28
CA ASP A 95 -7.35 -16.73 -10.63
C ASP A 95 -5.88 -17.13 -10.37
N LEU A 96 -5.47 -17.20 -9.10
CA LEU A 96 -4.07 -17.33 -8.65
C LEU A 96 -3.81 -18.62 -7.87
#